data_AF-A0A536CYG4-F1
#
_entry.id   AF-A0A536CYG4-F1
#
_cell.length_a   1.000
_cell.length_b   1.000
_cell.length_c   1.000
_cell.angle_alpha   90.00
_cell.angle_beta   90.00
_cell.angle_gamma   90.00
#
_symmetry.space_group_name_H-M   'P 1'
#
loop_
_entity.id
_entity.type
_entity.pdbx_description
1 polymer ?
#
loop_
_entity_poly.entity_id
_entity_poly.type
_entity_poly.pdbx_seq_one_letter_code
_entity_poly.pdbx_strand_id
1 'polypeptide(L)'
;MPALAARMFHTSSLAATDVQDSTTDEQEILCYCEWLTRGEIVAAMPYVRSLKELRERTRACTTCFGCDADLEDLVALHADLFGVAL
;
A
#
# COMPACT_ATOMS: atom_id res chain seq x y z
N MET A 1 -48.99 37.22 13.43
CA MET A 1 -47.54 37.09 13.20
C MET A 1 -47.03 35.83 13.91
N PRO A 2 -47.03 34.63 13.29
CA PRO A 2 -46.40 33.46 13.89
C PRO A 2 -45.03 33.21 13.26
N ALA A 3 -43.99 33.33 14.08
CA ALA A 3 -42.68 32.77 13.82
C ALA A 3 -42.74 31.28 14.19
N LEU A 4 -42.56 30.38 13.21
CA LEU A 4 -42.26 28.98 13.48
C LEU A 4 -41.23 28.52 12.44
N ALA A 5 -39.96 28.77 12.76
CA ALA A 5 -38.83 28.28 12.00
C ALA A 5 -38.75 26.75 12.16
N ALA A 6 -39.01 26.04 11.06
CA ALA A 6 -38.79 24.62 10.94
C ALA A 6 -37.29 24.30 11.11
N ARG A 7 -36.91 23.79 12.28
CA ARG A 7 -35.64 23.11 12.50
C ARG A 7 -35.91 21.61 12.61
N MET A 8 -35.84 20.93 11.47
CA MET A 8 -35.62 19.49 11.43
C MET A 8 -34.60 19.25 10.32
N PHE A 9 -33.33 19.54 10.64
CA PHE A 9 -32.22 19.02 9.85
C PHE A 9 -32.24 17.52 10.01
N HIS A 10 -32.31 16.86 8.86
CA HIS A 10 -32.28 15.43 8.69
C HIS A 10 -31.10 14.87 9.50
N THR A 11 -31.40 14.02 10.47
CA THR A 11 -30.42 13.08 11.01
C THR A 11 -30.12 12.10 9.88
N SER A 12 -29.19 12.47 9.00
CA SER A 12 -28.61 11.55 8.03
C SER A 12 -28.00 10.42 8.82
N SER A 13 -28.68 9.28 8.73
CA SER A 13 -28.32 7.99 9.27
C SER A 13 -26.85 7.70 8.93
N LEU A 14 -26.03 7.46 9.96
CA LEU A 14 -24.68 6.92 9.85
C LEU A 14 -24.75 5.51 9.26
N ALA A 15 -24.90 5.42 7.95
CA ALA A 15 -24.37 4.29 7.19
C ALA A 15 -22.93 4.70 6.84
N ALA A 16 -21.99 4.33 7.72
CA ALA A 16 -20.59 4.25 7.34
C ALA A 16 -20.52 3.21 6.22
N THR A 17 -20.61 3.65 4.98
CA THR A 17 -20.04 2.88 3.89
C THR A 17 -18.54 2.84 4.17
N ASP A 18 -18.06 1.69 4.63
CA ASP A 18 -16.65 1.32 4.55
C ASP A 18 -16.20 1.54 3.11
N VAL A 19 -15.67 2.73 2.85
CA VAL A 19 -14.80 2.97 1.71
C VAL A 19 -13.55 2.18 2.06
N GLN A 20 -13.43 0.97 1.53
CA GLN A 20 -12.14 0.28 1.49
C GLN A 20 -11.22 1.18 0.66
N ASP A 21 -10.51 2.05 1.36
CA ASP A 21 -9.45 2.89 0.82
C ASP A 21 -8.33 1.96 0.32
N SER A 22 -8.49 1.50 -0.91
CA SER A 22 -7.57 0.56 -1.56
C SER A 22 -6.20 1.20 -1.83
N THR A 23 -6.06 2.49 -1.53
CA THR A 23 -4.84 3.31 -1.67
C THR A 23 -3.98 3.36 -0.41
N THR A 24 -4.47 2.84 0.72
CA THR A 24 -3.71 2.84 1.98
C THR A 24 -2.59 1.79 1.97
N ASP A 25 -2.83 0.62 1.36
CA ASP A 25 -1.85 -0.47 1.31
C ASP A 25 -0.55 -0.11 0.57
N GLU A 26 -0.62 0.70 -0.49
CA GLU A 26 0.58 1.05 -1.27
C GLU A 26 1.53 2.00 -0.52
N GLN A 27 0.99 2.81 0.39
CA GLN A 27 1.75 3.79 1.18
C GLN A 27 2.30 3.19 2.48
N GLU A 28 1.92 1.96 2.83
CA GLU A 28 2.40 1.26 4.00
C GLU A 28 3.92 1.00 3.90
N ILE A 29 4.67 1.37 4.95
CA ILE A 29 6.11 1.13 5.02
C ILE A 29 6.35 -0.35 5.27
N LEU A 30 6.99 -1.02 4.30
CA LEU A 30 7.42 -2.41 4.40
C LEU A 30 8.82 -2.54 5.01
N CYS A 31 9.76 -1.66 4.64
CA CYS A 31 11.12 -1.70 5.18
C CYS A 31 11.47 -0.40 5.90
N TYR A 32 11.43 -0.42 7.23
CA TYR A 32 11.78 0.73 8.07
C TYR A 32 13.27 1.11 8.06
N CYS A 33 14.17 0.20 7.67
CA CYS A 33 15.60 0.52 7.57
C CYS A 33 15.89 1.48 6.41
N GLU A 34 15.19 1.31 5.29
CA GLU A 34 15.38 2.10 4.07
C GLU A 34 14.18 3.01 3.78
N TRP A 35 13.19 3.06 4.68
CA TRP A 35 11.93 3.80 4.53
C TRP A 35 11.18 3.48 3.23
N LEU A 36 11.14 2.21 2.87
CA LEU A 36 10.47 1.75 1.65
C LEU A 36 9.02 1.37 1.90
N THR A 37 8.14 1.87 1.05
CA THR A 37 6.74 1.51 1.00
C THR A 37 6.49 0.27 0.15
N ARG A 38 5.33 -0.39 0.35
CA ARG A 38 4.89 -1.51 -0.49
C ARG A 38 4.79 -1.09 -1.97
N GLY A 39 4.22 0.08 -2.24
CA GLY A 39 4.09 0.62 -3.59
C GLY A 39 5.42 0.85 -4.29
N GLU A 40 6.43 1.37 -3.58
CA GLU A 40 7.79 1.55 -4.15
C GLU A 40 8.44 0.22 -4.53
N ILE A 41 8.24 -0.83 -3.73
CA ILE A 41 8.77 -2.17 -4.01
C ILE A 41 8.07 -2.77 -5.23
N VAL A 42 6.73 -2.70 -5.28
CA VAL A 42 5.93 -3.17 -6.44
C VAL A 42 6.33 -2.42 -7.71
N ALA A 43 6.50 -1.10 -7.63
CA ALA A 43 6.94 -0.27 -8.77
C ALA A 43 8.35 -0.62 -9.27
N ALA A 44 9.21 -1.24 -8.44
CA ALA A 44 10.53 -1.69 -8.84
C ALA A 44 10.53 -3.05 -9.56
N MET A 45 9.54 -3.90 -9.32
CA MET A 45 9.46 -5.28 -9.88
C MET A 45 9.53 -5.35 -11.42
N PRO A 46 8.87 -4.45 -12.19
CA PRO A 46 8.96 -4.46 -13.65
C PRO A 46 10.36 -4.34 -14.24
N TYR A 47 11.31 -3.81 -13.48
CA TYR A 47 12.66 -3.49 -13.94
C TYR A 47 13.72 -4.52 -13.53
N VAL A 48 13.32 -5.60 -12.85
CA VAL A 48 14.22 -6.64 -12.34
C VAL A 48 13.70 -8.03 -12.72
N ARG A 49 14.59 -9.02 -12.78
CA ARG A 49 14.26 -10.43 -13.13
C ARG A 49 14.21 -11.37 -11.93
N SER A 50 14.66 -10.92 -10.76
CA SER A 50 14.76 -11.79 -9.58
C SER A 50 14.61 -11.04 -8.26
N LEU A 51 14.25 -11.77 -7.20
CA LEU A 51 14.21 -11.25 -5.84
C LEU A 51 15.56 -10.67 -5.40
N LYS A 52 16.67 -11.30 -5.83
CA LYS A 52 18.02 -10.80 -5.57
C LYS A 52 18.22 -9.41 -6.17
N GLU A 53 17.90 -9.23 -7.44
CA GLU A 53 17.99 -7.92 -8.11
C GLU A 53 17.06 -6.88 -7.48
N LEU A 54 15.86 -7.29 -7.05
CA LEU A 54 14.93 -6.41 -6.35
C LEU A 54 15.54 -5.89 -5.03
N ARG A 55 16.15 -6.77 -4.24
CA ARG A 55 16.86 -6.40 -2.99
C ARG A 55 18.07 -5.52 -3.27
N GLU A 56 18.85 -5.80 -4.31
CA GLU A 56 20.00 -4.97 -4.70
C GLU A 56 19.55 -3.56 -5.15
N ARG A 57 18.41 -3.46 -5.84
CA ARG A 57 17.88 -2.18 -6.35
C ARG A 57 17.22 -1.34 -5.27
N THR A 58 16.41 -1.95 -4.42
CA THR A 58 15.62 -1.25 -3.39
C THR A 58 16.37 -1.14 -2.06
N ARG A 59 17.33 -2.03 -1.77
CA ARG A 59 17.95 -2.26 -0.46
C ARG A 59 17.00 -2.81 0.61
N ALA A 60 15.80 -3.26 0.21
CA ALA A 60 14.91 -3.94 1.12
C ALA A 60 15.59 -5.18 1.72
N CYS A 61 15.47 -5.32 3.04
CA CYS A 61 15.94 -6.47 3.81
C CYS A 61 17.44 -6.78 3.66
N THR A 62 18.29 -5.75 3.51
CA THR A 62 19.76 -5.90 3.53
C THR A 62 20.42 -5.54 4.87
N THR A 63 19.66 -4.94 5.79
CA THR A 63 20.19 -4.40 7.07
C THR A 63 19.78 -5.24 8.28
N CYS A 64 18.48 -5.33 8.59
CA CYS A 64 17.98 -6.05 9.77
C CYS A 64 17.24 -7.36 9.45
N PHE A 65 16.89 -7.59 8.17
CA PHE A 65 16.09 -8.72 7.68
C PHE A 65 14.68 -8.85 8.29
N GLY A 66 14.19 -7.83 9.00
CA GLY A 66 12.87 -7.87 9.64
C GLY A 66 11.68 -7.83 8.68
N CYS A 67 11.89 -7.38 7.45
CA CYS A 67 10.88 -7.30 6.39
C CYS A 67 10.87 -8.50 5.44
N ASP A 68 11.71 -9.52 5.71
CA ASP A 68 12.03 -10.56 4.72
C ASP A 68 10.81 -11.41 4.34
N ALA A 69 10.03 -11.84 5.34
CA ALA A 69 8.79 -12.57 5.13
C ALA A 69 7.74 -11.75 4.36
N ASP A 70 7.50 -10.50 4.78
CA ASP A 70 6.54 -9.61 4.12
C ASP A 70 6.95 -9.30 2.66
N LEU A 71 8.25 -9.19 2.41
CA LEU A 71 8.80 -9.00 1.07
C LEU A 71 8.59 -10.25 0.19
N GLU A 72 8.79 -11.45 0.74
CA GLU A 72 8.55 -12.71 0.02
C GLU A 72 7.07 -12.89 -0.32
N ASP A 73 6.18 -12.61 0.63
CA ASP A 73 4.73 -12.66 0.41
C ASP A 73 4.28 -11.64 -0.65
N LEU A 74 4.79 -10.40 -0.59
CA LEU A 74 4.51 -9.37 -1.58
C LEU A 74 5.00 -9.78 -2.98
N VAL A 75 6.19 -10.38 -3.06
CA VAL A 75 6.78 -10.87 -4.32
C VAL A 75 5.99 -12.05 -4.89
N ALA A 76 5.51 -12.96 -4.04
CA ALA A 76 4.67 -14.07 -4.45
C ALA A 76 3.32 -13.59 -5.00
N LEU A 77 2.74 -12.55 -4.40
CA LEU A 77 1.49 -11.93 -4.86
C LEU A 77 1.63 -11.24 -6.22
N HIS A 78 2.80 -10.66 -6.51
CA HIS A 78 3.08 -9.86 -7.71
C HIS A 78 4.12 -10.51 -8.64
N ALA A 79 4.22 -11.84 -8.64
CA ALA A 79 5.22 -12.57 -9.40
C ALA A 79 5.14 -12.32 -10.92
N ASP A 80 3.95 -11.93 -11.40
CA ASP A 80 3.67 -11.58 -12.80
C ASP A 80 4.32 -10.25 -13.25
N LEU A 81 4.72 -9.39 -12.32
CA LEU A 81 5.32 -8.09 -12.65
C LEU A 81 6.80 -8.17 -13.01
N PHE A 82 7.51 -9.27 -12.68
CA PHE A 82 8.96 -9.35 -12.89
C PHE A 82 9.36 -9.23 -14.36
N GLY A 83 10.11 -8.18 -14.66
CA GLY A 83 10.73 -7.96 -15.97
C GLY A 83 9.75 -7.68 -17.10
N VAL A 84 8.57 -7.16 -16.77
CA VAL A 84 7.57 -6.68 -17.73
C VAL A 84 8.04 -5.42 -18.48
N ALA A 85 8.91 -4.61 -17.86
CA ALA A 85 9.41 -3.34 -18.41
C ALA A 85 10.88 -3.38 -18.87
N LEU A 86 11.44 -4.59 -19.09
CA LEU A 86 12.83 -4.83 -19.52
C LEU A 86 12.98 -4.98 -21.03
#